data_AF-A0A1C6S3H3-F1
#
_entry.id   AF-A0A1C6S3H3-F1
#
_cell.length_a   1.000
_cell.length_b   1.000
_cell.length_c   1.000
_cell.angle_alpha   90.00
_cell.angle_beta   90.00
_cell.angle_gamma   90.00
#
_symmetry.space_group_name_H-M   'P 1'
#
loop_
_entity.id
_entity.type
_entity.pdbx_description
1 polymer ?
#
loop_
_entity_poly.entity_id
_entity_poly.type
_entity_poly.pdbx_seq_one_letter_code
_entity_poly.pdbx_strand_id
1 'polypeptide(L)'
;MTVVPEDRLMTLICDSCGESATGLACVLPDAEVVWTLVTDLGWSGSPFASGPHRCPHCSLLPEGDERAACDAHGPGGVLGIDHVEDVTVVTSTGDVDLDTGDTLRAALRHAADMGGDVVVDLSRVHLIDSAGLGLLVRAQREARERQATLCLAAPSAFVRAVLRTMRLDTVIPTFASREEAVAHLAGSRPAAPTGRTAAPCGQP
;
A
#
# COMPACT_ATOMS: atom_id res chain seq x y z
N MET A 1 -3.33 7.29 9.20
CA MET A 1 -2.71 7.16 10.55
C MET A 1 -1.62 6.10 10.50
N THR A 2 -0.34 6.45 10.66
CA THR A 2 0.72 5.45 10.86
C THR A 2 1.80 6.08 11.73
N VAL A 3 1.89 5.58 12.96
CA VAL A 3 2.96 5.89 13.89
C VAL A 3 3.69 4.58 14.15
N VAL A 4 4.95 4.50 13.73
CA VAL A 4 5.74 3.26 13.80
C VAL A 4 6.79 3.40 14.91
N PRO A 5 6.70 2.59 15.97
CA PRO A 5 7.75 2.51 16.98
C PRO A 5 8.88 1.58 16.49
N GLU A 6 10.11 2.08 16.45
CA GLU A 6 11.32 1.25 16.25
C GLU A 6 12.35 1.68 17.29
N ASP A 7 12.76 0.79 18.22
CA ASP A 7 13.79 1.02 19.25
C ASP A 7 13.87 2.47 19.81
N ARG A 8 12.86 2.87 20.59
CA ARG A 8 12.71 4.23 21.18
C ARG A 8 12.66 5.37 20.16
N LEU A 9 12.34 5.10 18.90
CA LEU A 9 12.11 6.11 17.88
C LEU A 9 10.64 6.07 17.46
N MET A 10 10.06 7.24 17.27
CA MET A 10 8.72 7.42 16.74
C MET A 10 8.82 8.24 15.45
N THR A 11 8.14 7.77 14.40
CA THR A 11 8.08 8.46 13.10
C THR A 11 6.69 9.07 12.89
N LEU A 12 6.66 10.37 12.63
CA LEU A 12 5.50 11.11 12.14
C LEU A 12 5.58 11.21 10.62
N ILE A 13 4.45 11.04 9.93
CA ILE A 13 4.34 11.16 8.47
C ILE A 13 3.29 12.22 8.17
N CYS A 14 3.59 13.17 7.29
CA CYS A 14 2.68 14.22 6.92
C CYS A 14 1.55 13.67 6.05
N ASP A 15 0.29 13.87 6.46
CA ASP A 15 -0.89 13.36 5.76
C ASP A 15 -1.13 14.05 4.39
N SER A 16 -0.42 15.14 4.09
CA SER A 16 -0.54 15.88 2.83
C SER A 16 0.56 15.55 1.83
N CYS A 17 1.82 15.53 2.26
CA CYS A 17 2.97 15.36 1.36
C CYS A 17 3.76 14.08 1.57
N GLY A 18 3.53 13.34 2.65
CA GLY A 18 4.28 12.13 2.99
C GLY A 18 5.69 12.37 3.52
N GLU A 19 6.11 13.63 3.74
CA GLU A 19 7.35 13.94 4.46
C GLU A 19 7.33 13.23 5.82
N SER A 20 8.48 12.76 6.31
CA SER A 20 8.54 12.00 7.56
C SER A 20 9.59 12.57 8.50
N ALA A 21 9.24 12.71 9.78
CA ALA A 21 10.17 13.10 10.83
C ALA A 21 10.25 11.99 11.89
N THR A 22 11.47 11.59 12.25
CA THR A 22 11.73 10.58 13.26
C THR A 22 12.44 11.20 14.45
N GLY A 23 11.98 10.91 15.67
CA GLY A 23 12.72 11.32 16.87
C GLY A 23 12.52 10.39 18.07
N LEU A 24 13.25 10.68 19.14
CA LEU A 24 13.37 9.80 20.30
C LEU A 24 12.11 9.83 21.17
N ALA A 25 11.45 8.68 21.28
CA ALA A 25 10.42 8.41 22.28
C ALA A 25 11.10 7.98 23.59
N CYS A 26 11.27 8.92 24.53
CA CYS A 26 11.45 8.53 25.93
C CYS A 26 10.20 7.74 26.36
N VAL A 27 10.39 6.56 26.96
CA VAL A 27 9.30 5.71 27.45
C VAL A 27 8.52 6.48 28.52
N LEU A 28 7.46 7.15 28.08
CA LEU A 28 6.43 7.79 28.88
C LEU A 28 5.08 7.33 28.29
N PRO A 29 4.02 7.23 29.10
CA PRO A 29 2.73 6.68 28.67
C PRO A 29 2.21 7.38 27.41
N ASP A 30 1.52 6.61 26.57
CA ASP A 30 1.18 6.84 25.14
C ASP A 30 0.68 8.24 24.72
N ALA A 31 0.30 9.10 25.67
CA ALA A 31 -0.24 10.44 25.41
C ALA A 31 0.81 11.58 25.39
N GLU A 32 2.01 11.39 25.96
CA GLU A 32 3.02 12.47 26.05
C GLU A 32 4.06 12.46 24.92
N VAL A 33 4.22 11.35 24.21
CA VAL A 33 5.32 11.15 23.23
C VAL A 33 5.14 11.95 21.93
N VAL A 34 3.89 12.16 21.50
CA VAL A 34 3.59 12.91 20.27
C VAL A 34 3.85 14.41 20.45
N TRP A 35 3.70 14.95 21.68
CA TRP A 35 3.86 16.37 21.98
C TRP A 35 5.27 16.89 21.71
N THR A 36 6.31 16.11 22.06
CA THR A 36 7.71 16.52 21.86
C THR A 36 8.04 16.62 20.38
N LEU A 37 7.57 15.68 19.54
CA LEU A 37 7.86 15.68 18.10
C LEU A 37 7.03 16.70 17.32
N VAL A 38 5.77 16.92 17.71
CA VAL A 38 4.93 17.95 17.11
C VAL A 38 5.52 19.35 17.40
N THR A 39 5.98 19.59 18.63
CA THR A 39 6.43 20.93 19.05
C THR A 39 7.88 21.23 18.69
N ASP A 40 8.81 20.29 18.86
CA ASP A 40 10.25 20.55 18.63
C ASP A 40 10.61 20.63 17.14
N LEU A 41 9.82 20.03 16.26
CA LEU A 41 10.08 20.00 14.81
C LEU A 41 9.13 20.89 14.00
N GLY A 42 8.26 21.67 14.65
CA GLY A 42 7.34 22.61 14.01
C GLY A 42 6.20 21.97 13.23
N TRP A 43 5.86 20.73 13.54
CA TRP A 43 4.72 20.03 12.94
C TRP A 43 3.41 20.49 13.61
N SER A 44 2.29 20.41 12.90
CA SER A 44 0.96 20.68 13.45
C SER A 44 0.08 19.45 13.40
N GLY A 45 -0.78 19.26 14.39
CA GLY A 45 -1.69 18.12 14.44
C GLY A 45 -2.15 17.78 15.85
N SER A 46 -2.86 16.66 15.96
CA SER A 46 -3.33 16.17 17.25
C SER A 46 -2.17 15.68 18.13
N PRO A 47 -2.21 15.93 19.44
CA PRO A 47 -1.25 15.38 20.40
C PRO A 47 -1.51 13.91 20.73
N PHE A 48 -2.66 13.39 20.32
CA PHE A 48 -2.89 11.96 20.24
C PHE A 48 -2.54 11.53 18.83
N ALA A 49 -2.03 10.32 18.61
CA ALA A 49 -1.74 9.80 17.26
C ALA A 49 -2.96 9.83 16.30
N SER A 50 -4.13 10.26 16.76
CA SER A 50 -5.38 10.46 16.05
C SER A 50 -5.60 11.91 15.63
N GLY A 51 -5.58 12.19 14.32
CA GLY A 51 -5.88 13.49 13.71
C GLY A 51 -4.90 13.80 12.57
N PRO A 52 -5.14 14.85 11.76
CA PRO A 52 -4.24 15.22 10.67
C PRO A 52 -2.90 15.76 11.23
N HIS A 53 -1.77 15.21 10.76
CA HIS A 53 -0.42 15.67 11.05
C HIS A 53 0.17 16.34 9.80
N ARG A 54 0.60 17.59 9.92
CA ARG A 54 1.20 18.37 8.83
C ARG A 54 2.62 18.81 9.21
N CYS A 55 3.54 18.68 8.25
CA CYS A 55 4.90 19.17 8.41
C CYS A 55 4.95 20.71 8.31
N PRO A 56 6.02 21.36 8.80
CA PRO A 56 6.12 22.83 8.83
C PRO A 56 5.84 23.50 7.49
N HIS A 57 6.25 22.86 6.39
CA HIS A 57 6.01 23.36 5.03
C HIS A 57 4.53 23.31 4.66
N CYS A 58 3.86 22.18 4.91
CA CYS A 58 2.44 22.00 4.63
C CYS A 58 1.53 22.77 5.60
N SER A 59 2.01 23.11 6.80
CA SER A 59 1.29 23.92 7.79
C SER A 59 1.30 25.42 7.46
N LEU A 60 2.25 25.88 6.64
CA LEU A 60 2.42 27.30 6.27
C LEU A 60 1.78 27.67 4.93
N LEU A 61 1.34 26.69 4.15
CA LEU A 61 0.58 26.94 2.93
C LEU A 61 -0.82 27.44 3.34
N PRO A 62 -1.25 28.64 2.91
CA PRO A 62 -2.57 29.14 3.24
C PRO A 62 -3.59 28.14 2.74
N GLU A 63 -4.52 27.76 3.62
CA GLU A 63 -5.59 26.81 3.33
C GLU A 63 -6.40 27.35 2.15
N GLY A 64 -6.06 26.88 0.95
CA GLY A 64 -6.82 27.12 -0.25
C GLY A 64 -8.09 26.30 -0.17
N ASP A 65 -9.07 26.79 0.59
CA ASP A 65 -10.48 26.36 0.53
C ASP A 65 -10.69 24.83 0.68
N GLU A 66 -10.15 24.22 1.74
CA GLU A 66 -10.37 22.80 2.06
C GLU A 66 -10.88 22.62 3.49
N ARG A 67 -12.10 23.12 3.74
CA ARG A 67 -12.97 22.61 4.83
C ARG A 67 -13.50 21.19 4.54
N ALA A 68 -12.73 20.36 3.81
CA ALA A 68 -13.04 18.98 3.48
C ALA A 68 -11.98 18.04 4.09
N ALA A 69 -11.66 18.26 5.36
CA ALA A 69 -11.08 17.21 6.19
C ALA A 69 -12.13 16.09 6.34
N CYS A 70 -11.72 14.85 6.11
CA CYS A 70 -12.43 13.56 6.22
C CYS A 70 -13.53 13.14 5.21
N ASP A 71 -14.14 14.02 4.40
CA ASP A 71 -15.29 13.62 3.55
C ASP A 71 -15.05 13.65 2.01
N ALA A 72 -13.82 13.90 1.52
CA ALA A 72 -13.57 14.14 0.09
C ALA A 72 -12.81 13.03 -0.68
N HIS A 73 -12.39 11.94 -0.04
CA HIS A 73 -11.97 10.76 -0.78
C HIS A 73 -13.24 9.94 -1.07
N GLY A 74 -13.68 9.93 -2.34
CA GLY A 74 -14.86 9.18 -2.76
C GLY A 74 -14.81 7.71 -2.26
N PRO A 75 -15.96 7.01 -2.18
CA PRO A 75 -16.07 5.72 -1.51
C PRO A 75 -14.92 4.80 -1.94
N GLY A 76 -14.09 4.42 -0.96
CA GLY A 76 -12.94 3.59 -1.26
C GLY A 76 -13.36 2.19 -1.71
N GLY A 77 -12.45 1.49 -2.36
CA GLY A 77 -12.69 0.12 -2.82
C GLY A 77 -12.08 -0.19 -4.18
N VAL A 78 -12.56 -1.27 -4.79
CA VAL A 78 -12.09 -1.73 -6.10
C VAL A 78 -12.85 -1.00 -7.20
N LEU A 79 -12.14 -0.18 -7.96
CA LEU A 79 -12.67 0.55 -9.11
C LEU A 79 -12.80 -0.34 -10.35
N GLY A 80 -11.94 -1.35 -10.48
CA GLY A 80 -11.95 -2.26 -11.62
C GLY A 80 -10.95 -3.40 -11.49
N ILE A 81 -11.21 -4.46 -12.25
CA ILE A 81 -10.32 -5.61 -12.38
C ILE A 81 -10.10 -5.83 -13.88
N ASP A 82 -8.85 -5.73 -14.30
CA ASP A 82 -8.42 -6.03 -15.65
C ASP A 82 -7.56 -7.29 -15.66
N HIS A 83 -7.56 -8.02 -16.78
CA HIS A 83 -6.61 -9.08 -17.04
C HIS A 83 -5.69 -8.65 -18.19
N VAL A 84 -4.39 -8.57 -17.90
CA VAL A 84 -3.35 -8.28 -18.88
C VAL A 84 -2.49 -9.53 -18.98
N GLU A 85 -2.66 -10.27 -20.08
CA GLU A 85 -2.08 -11.61 -20.23
C GLU A 85 -2.50 -12.54 -19.08
N ASP A 86 -1.55 -13.06 -18.30
CA ASP A 86 -1.77 -13.91 -17.12
C ASP A 86 -1.71 -13.13 -15.79
N VAL A 87 -1.68 -11.79 -15.86
CA VAL A 87 -1.62 -10.90 -14.69
C VAL A 87 -2.98 -10.26 -14.44
N THR A 88 -3.49 -10.38 -13.23
CA THR A 88 -4.70 -9.68 -12.81
C THR A 88 -4.34 -8.34 -12.19
N VAL A 89 -4.86 -7.25 -12.75
CA VAL A 89 -4.66 -5.89 -12.23
C VAL A 89 -5.93 -5.44 -11.50
N VAL A 90 -5.82 -5.23 -10.20
CA VAL A 90 -6.90 -4.72 -9.34
C VAL A 90 -6.65 -3.24 -9.11
N THR A 91 -7.52 -2.38 -9.62
CA THR A 91 -7.42 -0.92 -9.42
C THR A 91 -8.20 -0.53 -8.19
N SER A 92 -7.52 0.02 -7.19
CA SER A 92 -8.13 0.53 -5.96
C SER A 92 -8.26 2.06 -6.00
N THR A 93 -9.29 2.59 -5.37
CA THR A 93 -9.54 4.03 -5.27
C THR A 93 -9.92 4.42 -3.85
N GLY A 94 -9.74 5.70 -3.51
CA GLY A 94 -10.12 6.27 -2.22
C GLY A 94 -9.19 5.80 -1.10
N ASP A 95 -9.76 5.59 0.08
CA ASP A 95 -9.02 5.11 1.24
C ASP A 95 -9.07 3.58 1.31
N VAL A 96 -7.95 2.96 1.67
CA VAL A 96 -7.86 1.51 1.88
C VAL A 96 -7.82 1.23 3.38
N ASP A 97 -8.95 0.73 3.88
CA ASP A 97 -9.26 0.51 5.30
C ASP A 97 -10.03 -0.81 5.53
N LEU A 98 -10.59 -1.02 6.72
CA LEU A 98 -11.40 -2.19 7.04
C LEU A 98 -12.67 -2.30 6.18
N ASP A 99 -13.36 -1.19 5.95
CA ASP A 99 -14.67 -1.15 5.29
C ASP A 99 -14.55 -1.40 3.78
N THR A 100 -13.46 -0.93 3.19
CA THR A 100 -13.13 -1.09 1.77
C THR A 100 -12.30 -2.36 1.48
N GLY A 101 -11.70 -2.92 2.53
CA GLY A 101 -10.85 -4.10 2.47
C GLY A 101 -11.57 -5.37 2.07
N ASP A 102 -12.88 -5.50 2.28
CA ASP A 102 -13.62 -6.72 1.92
C ASP A 102 -13.67 -6.94 0.40
N THR A 103 -13.90 -5.87 -0.37
CA THR A 103 -13.93 -5.95 -1.85
C THR A 103 -12.54 -6.22 -2.42
N LEU A 104 -11.51 -5.55 -1.88
CA LEU A 104 -10.12 -5.79 -2.29
C LEU A 104 -9.69 -7.22 -1.95
N ARG A 105 -10.06 -7.72 -0.77
CA ARG A 105 -9.76 -9.10 -0.37
C ARG A 105 -10.45 -10.12 -1.25
N ALA A 106 -11.71 -9.89 -1.64
CA ALA A 106 -12.43 -10.76 -2.56
C ALA A 106 -11.78 -10.77 -3.95
N ALA A 107 -11.40 -9.60 -4.48
CA ALA A 107 -10.70 -9.47 -5.76
C ALA A 107 -9.34 -10.21 -5.75
N LEU A 108 -8.55 -10.02 -4.70
CA LEU A 108 -7.25 -10.66 -4.53
C LEU A 108 -7.38 -12.19 -4.39
N ARG A 109 -8.40 -12.67 -3.66
CA ARG A 109 -8.70 -14.10 -3.56
C ARG A 109 -9.09 -14.70 -4.90
N HIS A 110 -9.97 -14.03 -5.63
CA HIS A 110 -10.40 -14.49 -6.94
C HIS A 110 -9.23 -14.54 -7.93
N ALA A 111 -8.37 -13.52 -7.94
CA ALA A 111 -7.17 -13.51 -8.76
C ALA A 111 -6.20 -14.65 -8.39
N ALA A 112 -6.04 -14.91 -7.08
CA ALA A 112 -5.22 -16.01 -6.59
C ALA A 112 -5.78 -17.40 -6.93
N ASP A 113 -7.11 -17.57 -6.90
CA ASP A 113 -7.78 -18.82 -7.28
C ASP A 113 -7.65 -19.13 -8.78
N MET A 114 -7.52 -18.10 -9.62
CA MET A 114 -7.22 -18.22 -11.05
C MET A 114 -5.74 -18.57 -11.32
N GLY A 115 -4.89 -18.61 -10.27
CA GLY A 115 -3.49 -19.02 -10.36
C GLY A 115 -2.55 -18.03 -11.05
N GLY A 116 -2.99 -16.78 -11.22
CA GLY A 116 -2.23 -15.71 -11.88
C GLY A 116 -1.53 -14.79 -10.88
N ASP A 117 -0.47 -14.12 -11.35
CA ASP A 117 0.15 -13.04 -10.60
C ASP A 117 -0.80 -11.84 -10.50
N VAL A 118 -0.62 -11.00 -9.47
CA VAL A 118 -1.54 -9.91 -9.16
C VAL A 118 -0.82 -8.59 -8.99
N VAL A 119 -1.34 -7.55 -9.63
CA VAL A 119 -0.94 -6.16 -9.42
C VAL A 119 -2.07 -5.41 -8.73
N VAL A 120 -1.78 -4.73 -7.63
CA VAL A 120 -2.68 -3.76 -7.01
C VAL A 120 -2.26 -2.36 -7.44
N ASP A 121 -3.08 -1.71 -8.25
CA ASP A 121 -2.88 -0.34 -8.67
C ASP A 121 -3.44 0.62 -7.61
N LEU A 122 -2.52 1.38 -7.01
CA LEU A 122 -2.75 2.34 -5.93
C LEU A 122 -2.72 3.80 -6.43
N SER A 123 -2.74 4.02 -7.75
CA SER A 123 -2.69 5.37 -8.34
C SER A 123 -3.80 6.30 -7.90
N ARG A 124 -4.94 5.75 -7.46
CA ARG A 124 -6.10 6.49 -6.94
C ARG A 124 -6.31 6.28 -5.44
N VAL A 125 -5.32 5.72 -4.75
CA VAL A 125 -5.33 5.55 -3.29
C VAL A 125 -4.55 6.68 -2.63
N HIS A 126 -5.25 7.44 -1.79
CA HIS A 126 -4.68 8.61 -1.13
C HIS A 126 -4.19 8.28 0.28
N LEU A 127 -4.99 7.47 1.01
CA LEU A 127 -4.68 7.03 2.36
C LEU A 127 -4.72 5.51 2.46
N ILE A 128 -3.85 4.96 3.31
CA ILE A 128 -3.92 3.57 3.76
C ILE A 128 -3.73 3.54 5.27
N ASP A 129 -4.60 2.82 5.97
CA ASP A 129 -4.50 2.63 7.42
C ASP A 129 -3.83 1.30 7.79
N SER A 130 -3.73 1.00 9.08
CA SER A 130 -3.13 -0.25 9.56
C SER A 130 -3.88 -1.50 9.09
N ALA A 131 -5.19 -1.41 8.88
CA ALA A 131 -5.99 -2.53 8.40
C ALA A 131 -5.79 -2.79 6.91
N GLY A 132 -5.73 -1.72 6.09
CA GLY A 132 -5.36 -1.80 4.68
C GLY A 132 -3.98 -2.40 4.48
N LEU A 133 -2.99 -1.97 5.27
CA LEU A 133 -1.66 -2.58 5.26
C LEU A 133 -1.69 -4.07 5.65
N GLY A 134 -2.42 -4.41 6.71
CA GLY A 134 -2.59 -5.81 7.16
C GLY A 134 -3.22 -6.70 6.08
N LEU A 135 -4.16 -6.16 5.32
CA LEU A 135 -4.76 -6.82 4.17
C LEU A 135 -3.73 -7.10 3.07
N LEU A 136 -2.91 -6.11 2.69
CA LEU A 136 -1.88 -6.29 1.65
C LEU A 136 -0.86 -7.36 2.06
N VAL A 137 -0.42 -7.34 3.32
CA VAL A 137 0.51 -8.36 3.85
C VAL A 137 -0.11 -9.75 3.81
N ARG A 138 -1.39 -9.88 4.20
CA ARG A 138 -2.10 -11.16 4.14
C ARG A 138 -2.23 -11.66 2.71
N ALA A 139 -2.61 -10.79 1.78
CA ALA A 139 -2.74 -11.15 0.37
C ALA A 139 -1.39 -11.59 -0.23
N GLN A 140 -0.30 -10.92 0.11
CA GLN A 140 1.05 -11.33 -0.29
C GLN A 140 1.41 -12.74 0.21
N ARG A 141 1.03 -13.09 1.45
CA ARG A 141 1.23 -14.43 2.01
C ARG A 141 0.38 -15.47 1.28
N GLU A 142 -0.91 -15.18 1.10
CA GLU A 142 -1.85 -16.07 0.40
C GLU A 142 -1.44 -16.32 -1.07
N ALA A 143 -0.87 -15.31 -1.75
CA ALA A 143 -0.31 -15.44 -3.09
C ALA A 143 0.93 -16.34 -3.12
N ARG A 144 1.88 -16.13 -2.19
CA ARG A 144 3.10 -16.96 -2.07
C ARG A 144 2.79 -18.43 -1.79
N GLU A 145 1.79 -18.72 -0.95
CA GLU A 145 1.33 -20.09 -0.67
C GLU A 145 0.83 -20.81 -1.95
N ARG A 146 0.36 -20.05 -2.94
CA ARG A 146 -0.13 -20.53 -4.23
C ARG A 146 0.90 -20.40 -5.36
N GLN A 147 2.15 -20.06 -5.04
CA GLN A 147 3.22 -19.82 -6.01
C GLN A 147 2.93 -18.64 -6.97
N ALA A 148 2.07 -17.71 -6.57
CA ALA A 148 1.81 -16.46 -7.28
C ALA A 148 2.55 -15.29 -6.61
N THR A 149 2.81 -14.25 -7.39
CA THR A 149 3.41 -12.99 -6.94
C THR A 149 2.36 -11.91 -6.85
N LEU A 150 2.39 -11.13 -5.78
CA LEU A 150 1.63 -9.89 -5.64
C LEU A 150 2.59 -8.70 -5.73
N CYS A 151 2.22 -7.67 -6.47
CA CYS A 151 2.98 -6.43 -6.60
C CYS A 151 2.07 -5.21 -6.39
N LEU A 152 2.65 -4.10 -5.94
CA LEU A 152 1.97 -2.80 -5.83
C LEU A 152 2.43 -1.88 -6.96
N ALA A 153 1.51 -1.14 -7.55
CA ALA A 153 1.78 -0.19 -8.62
C ALA A 153 1.32 1.22 -8.26
N ALA A 154 2.10 2.22 -8.66
CA ALA A 154 1.77 3.64 -8.57
C ALA A 154 1.25 4.15 -7.20
N PRO A 155 1.78 3.72 -6.04
CA PRO A 155 1.37 4.29 -4.75
C PRO A 155 1.62 5.81 -4.68
N SER A 156 0.77 6.54 -3.96
CA SER A 156 1.02 7.97 -3.68
C SER A 156 2.32 8.17 -2.87
N ALA A 157 2.84 9.40 -2.81
CA ALA A 157 4.05 9.69 -2.01
C ALA A 157 3.86 9.31 -0.53
N PHE A 158 2.68 9.60 0.02
CA PHE A 158 2.28 9.20 1.37
C PHE A 158 2.30 7.68 1.53
N VAL A 159 1.61 6.94 0.64
CA VAL A 159 1.55 5.47 0.72
C VAL A 159 2.94 4.85 0.58
N ARG A 160 3.81 5.40 -0.29
CA ARG A 160 5.22 4.98 -0.40
C ARG A 160 6.01 5.18 0.89
N ALA A 161 5.85 6.34 1.53
CA ALA A 161 6.51 6.62 2.80
C ALA A 161 6.06 5.61 3.87
N VAL A 162 4.76 5.38 4.00
CA VAL A 162 4.18 4.39 4.92
C VAL A 162 4.72 2.98 4.67
N LEU A 163 4.73 2.51 3.42
CA LEU A 163 5.26 1.18 3.06
C LEU A 163 6.74 1.03 3.44
N ARG A 164 7.56 2.06 3.19
CA ARG A 164 8.99 2.05 3.53
C ARG A 164 9.21 2.07 5.03
N THR A 165 8.48 2.90 5.77
CA THR A 165 8.57 2.95 7.23
C THR A 165 8.20 1.60 7.85
N MET A 166 7.21 0.91 7.29
CA MET A 166 6.82 -0.45 7.71
C MET A 166 7.70 -1.56 7.13
N ARG A 167 8.73 -1.22 6.34
CA ARG A 167 9.60 -2.15 5.60
C ARG A 167 8.85 -3.12 4.69
N LEU A 168 7.64 -2.77 4.28
CA LEU A 168 6.81 -3.59 3.41
C LEU A 168 7.27 -3.55 1.96
N ASP A 169 8.05 -2.54 1.58
CA ASP A 169 8.75 -2.47 0.29
C ASP A 169 9.78 -3.60 0.10
N THR A 170 10.26 -4.22 1.18
CA THR A 170 11.11 -5.41 1.14
C THR A 170 10.33 -6.73 1.02
N VAL A 171 9.03 -6.70 1.31
CA VAL A 171 8.16 -7.89 1.36
C VAL A 171 7.27 -7.97 0.14
N ILE A 172 6.78 -6.83 -0.33
CA ILE A 172 5.87 -6.67 -1.45
C ILE A 172 6.57 -5.78 -2.50
N PRO A 173 6.94 -6.35 -3.66
CA PRO A 173 7.52 -5.57 -4.76
C PRO A 173 6.60 -4.39 -5.13
N THR A 174 7.18 -3.20 -5.20
CA THR A 174 6.45 -1.96 -5.44
C THR A 174 7.07 -1.19 -6.60
N PHE A 175 6.24 -0.78 -7.56
CA PHE A 175 6.68 -0.15 -8.81
C PHE A 175 6.08 1.24 -8.99
N ALA A 176 6.73 2.08 -9.81
CA ALA A 176 6.30 3.45 -10.02
C ALA A 176 5.01 3.53 -10.86
N SER A 177 4.76 2.52 -11.69
CA SER A 177 3.64 2.47 -12.64
C SER A 177 3.02 1.06 -12.74
N ARG A 178 1.80 0.99 -13.27
CA ARG A 178 1.10 -0.27 -13.57
C ARG A 178 1.88 -1.07 -14.60
N GLU A 179 2.40 -0.39 -15.61
CA GLU A 179 3.13 -0.98 -16.73
C GLU A 179 4.41 -1.65 -16.26
N GLU A 180 5.18 -1.01 -15.38
CA GLU A 180 6.38 -1.60 -14.78
C GLU A 180 6.08 -2.85 -13.95
N ALA A 181 5.01 -2.82 -13.15
CA ALA A 181 4.61 -3.96 -12.33
C ALA A 181 4.21 -5.16 -13.20
N VAL A 182 3.41 -4.93 -14.24
CA VAL A 182 3.00 -5.99 -15.18
C VAL A 182 4.22 -6.54 -15.94
N ALA A 183 5.10 -5.68 -16.44
CA ALA A 183 6.32 -6.10 -17.13
C ALA A 183 7.25 -6.94 -16.24
N HIS A 184 7.36 -6.59 -14.96
CA HIS A 184 8.14 -7.35 -13.98
C HIS A 184 7.60 -8.78 -13.80
N LEU A 185 6.27 -8.92 -13.67
CA LEU A 185 5.62 -10.22 -13.50
C LEU A 185 5.71 -11.06 -14.79
N ALA A 186 5.45 -10.46 -15.94
CA ALA A 186 5.59 -11.13 -17.24
C ALA A 186 7.03 -11.63 -17.49
N GLY A 187 8.04 -10.86 -17.08
CA GLY A 187 9.46 -11.23 -17.22
C GLY A 187 9.99 -12.21 -16.16
N SER A 188 9.33 -12.31 -15.00
CA SER A 188 9.75 -13.19 -13.90
C SER A 188 9.25 -14.62 -14.08
N ARG A 189 8.30 -14.85 -15.00
CA ARG A 189 7.84 -16.21 -15.28
C ARG A 189 8.90 -16.95 -16.08
N PRO A 190 9.43 -18.09 -15.61
CA PRO A 190 10.20 -18.96 -16.49
C PRO A 190 9.28 -19.35 -17.65
N ALA A 191 9.73 -19.09 -18.88
CA ALA A 191 9.00 -19.46 -20.08
C ALA A 191 8.50 -20.90 -19.93
N ALA A 192 7.18 -21.08 -20.01
CA ALA A 192 6.59 -22.41 -19.93
C ALA A 192 7.30 -23.31 -20.95
N PRO A 193 7.72 -24.55 -20.60
CA PRO A 193 8.36 -25.43 -21.55
C PRO A 193 7.37 -25.70 -22.70
N THR A 194 7.62 -25.10 -23.86
CA THR A 194 7.00 -25.48 -25.13
C THR A 194 7.51 -26.86 -25.50
N GLY A 195 6.87 -27.90 -24.96
CA GLY A 195 7.35 -29.26 -25.05
C GLY A 195 6.25 -30.29 -24.94
N ARG A 196 5.31 -30.30 -25.90
CA ARG A 196 4.59 -31.52 -26.28
C ARG A 196 4.41 -31.55 -27.79
N THR A 197 5.47 -31.92 -28.51
CA THR A 197 5.27 -32.62 -29.79
C THR A 197 4.86 -34.04 -29.42
N ALA A 198 3.59 -34.35 -29.67
CA ALA A 198 3.03 -35.68 -29.49
C ALA A 198 3.86 -36.70 -30.29
N ALA A 199 4.35 -37.73 -29.60
CA ALA A 199 4.80 -38.95 -30.25
C ALA A 199 3.56 -39.62 -30.90
N PRO A 200 3.57 -39.96 -32.20
CA PRO A 200 2.50 -40.76 -32.75
C PRO A 200 2.55 -42.15 -32.12
N CYS A 201 1.48 -42.51 -31.42
CA CYS A 201 1.21 -43.86 -30.96
C CYS A 201 0.97 -44.72 -32.21
N GLY A 202 1.99 -45.48 -32.61
CA GLY A 202 1.92 -46.46 -33.70
C GLY A 202 2.25 -47.84 -33.17
N GLN A 203 1.22 -48.63 -32.93
CA GLN A 203 1.24 -50.09 -32.75
C GLN A 203 0.07 -50.66 -33.57
N PRO A 204 0.03 -51.97 -33.87
CA PRO A 204 0.95 -53.04 -33.45
C PRO A 204 1.78 -53.66 -34.60
#